data_AF-A0A4P7UK08-F1
#
_entry.id   AF-A0A4P7UK08-F1
#
_cell.length_a   1.000
_cell.length_b   1.000
_cell.length_c   1.000
_cell.angle_alpha   90.00
_cell.angle_beta   90.00
_cell.angle_gamma   90.00
#
_symmetry.space_group_name_H-M   'P 1'
#
loop_
_entity.id
_entity.type
_entity.pdbx_description
1 polymer ?
#
loop_
_entity_poly.entity_id
_entity_poly.type
_entity_poly.pdbx_seq_one_letter_code
_entity_poly.pdbx_strand_id
1 'polypeptide(L)'
;MSAVFAPNRLKQFYITNCINSLTNAVQNTNNTISEYKTSLDVVKFSNGLRLNAWAPLKYAAYLMGHLDGTYDAASILDILPASKDKEFFEPYITKSLQILREMFETCNDWKDTSPFDPLRLLGKEIWRDFGVHSIEFNGKLYFQVIQQHFSVSP
;
A
#
# COMPACT_ATOMS: atom_id res chain seq x y z
N MET A 1 -12.74 33.69 -5.72
CA MET A 1 -13.01 32.23 -5.75
C MET A 1 -11.71 31.45 -5.98
N SER A 2 -10.76 31.32 -5.02
CA SER A 2 -9.50 30.62 -5.39
C SER A 2 -8.58 29.99 -4.33
N ALA A 3 -8.90 29.94 -3.03
CA ALA A 3 -8.03 29.23 -2.06
C ALA A 3 -8.64 27.92 -1.53
N VAL A 4 -9.96 27.89 -1.34
CA VAL A 4 -10.67 26.73 -0.74
C VAL A 4 -10.99 25.62 -1.77
N PHE A 5 -10.93 25.91 -3.07
CA PHE A 5 -11.29 24.95 -4.12
C PHE A 5 -10.15 23.97 -4.50
N ALA A 6 -8.89 24.35 -4.29
CA ALA A 6 -7.74 23.50 -4.63
C ALA A 6 -7.54 22.32 -3.65
N PRO A 7 -7.68 22.48 -2.32
CA PRO A 7 -7.58 21.37 -1.35
C PRO A 7 -8.62 20.27 -1.58
N ASN A 8 -9.87 20.65 -1.91
CA ASN A 8 -10.95 19.70 -2.13
C ASN A 8 -10.77 18.84 -3.39
N ARG A 9 -10.22 19.40 -4.48
CA ARG A 9 -9.92 18.64 -5.70
C ARG A 9 -8.80 17.62 -5.46
N LEU A 10 -7.77 18.00 -4.71
CA LEU A 10 -6.65 17.11 -4.42
C LEU A 10 -7.05 15.99 -3.45
N LYS A 11 -7.84 16.29 -2.42
CA LYS A 11 -8.47 15.28 -1.55
C LYS A 11 -9.30 14.29 -2.38
N GLN A 12 -10.19 14.80 -3.23
CA GLN A 12 -11.03 13.95 -4.09
C GLN A 12 -10.19 13.09 -5.05
N PHE A 13 -9.10 13.63 -5.59
CA PHE A 13 -8.15 12.88 -6.40
C PHE A 13 -7.55 11.70 -5.62
N TYR A 14 -7.12 11.90 -4.38
CA TYR A 14 -6.57 10.82 -3.56
C TYR A 14 -7.62 9.80 -3.14
N ILE A 15 -8.85 10.21 -2.85
CA ILE A 15 -9.99 9.30 -2.61
C ILE A 15 -10.21 8.40 -3.83
N THR A 16 -10.39 9.00 -5.00
CA THR A 16 -10.62 8.27 -6.25
C THR A 16 -9.47 7.31 -6.56
N ASN A 17 -8.22 7.75 -6.42
CA ASN A 17 -7.08 6.88 -6.67
C ASN A 17 -6.93 5.76 -5.64
N CYS A 18 -7.26 6.01 -4.36
CA CYS A 18 -7.24 4.96 -3.34
C CYS A 18 -8.27 3.88 -3.67
N ILE A 19 -9.51 4.27 -3.97
CA ILE A 19 -10.58 3.35 -4.40
C ILE A 19 -10.17 2.57 -5.65
N ASN A 20 -9.67 3.25 -6.68
CA ASN A 20 -9.23 2.62 -7.92
C ASN A 20 -8.07 1.64 -7.68
N SER A 21 -7.12 2.01 -6.82
CA SER A 21 -5.98 1.14 -6.51
C SER A 21 -6.36 -0.08 -5.70
N LEU A 22 -7.41 0.00 -4.87
CA LEU A 22 -7.97 -1.14 -4.13
C LEU A 22 -8.81 -2.05 -5.01
N THR A 23 -9.42 -1.51 -6.07
CA THR A 23 -10.34 -2.26 -6.91
C THR A 23 -9.59 -3.36 -7.67
N ASN A 24 -9.88 -4.62 -7.34
CA ASN A 24 -9.23 -5.81 -7.88
C ASN A 24 -7.71 -5.89 -7.60
N ALA A 25 -7.22 -5.16 -6.59
CA ALA A 25 -5.82 -5.18 -6.16
C ALA A 25 -5.31 -6.60 -5.87
N VAL A 26 -6.11 -7.40 -5.17
CA VAL A 26 -5.74 -8.79 -4.81
C VAL A 26 -5.63 -9.64 -6.07
N GLN A 27 -6.67 -9.60 -6.93
CA GLN A 27 -6.68 -10.35 -8.18
C GLN A 27 -5.53 -9.92 -9.12
N ASN A 28 -5.31 -8.63 -9.28
CA ASN A 28 -4.25 -8.09 -10.14
C ASN A 28 -2.85 -8.45 -9.64
N THR A 29 -2.66 -8.49 -8.31
CA THR A 29 -1.41 -8.98 -7.70
C THR A 29 -1.20 -10.46 -7.98
N ASN A 30 -2.24 -11.28 -7.82
CA ASN A 30 -2.18 -12.72 -8.14
C ASN A 30 -1.90 -12.98 -9.62
N ASN A 31 -2.48 -12.18 -10.52
CA ASN A 31 -2.19 -12.25 -11.96
C ASN A 31 -0.73 -11.89 -12.24
N THR A 32 -0.21 -10.80 -11.63
CA THR A 32 1.20 -10.39 -11.73
C THR A 32 2.14 -11.52 -11.32
N ILE A 33 1.84 -12.19 -10.20
CA ILE A 33 2.63 -13.32 -9.69
C ILE A 33 2.57 -14.51 -10.66
N SER A 34 1.40 -14.80 -11.22
CA SER A 34 1.22 -15.90 -12.17
C SER A 34 1.97 -15.65 -13.49
N GLU A 35 1.92 -14.42 -14.01
CA GLU A 35 2.67 -14.02 -15.20
C GLU A 35 4.18 -14.05 -15.00
N TYR A 36 4.66 -13.72 -13.80
CA TYR A 36 6.08 -13.80 -13.47
C TYR A 36 6.59 -15.25 -13.53
N LYS A 37 5.79 -16.24 -13.10
CA LYS A 37 6.17 -17.66 -13.16
C LYS A 37 6.45 -18.16 -14.58
N THR A 38 5.82 -17.56 -15.59
CA THR A 38 6.01 -17.95 -16.99
C THR A 38 7.04 -17.08 -17.70
N SER A 39 7.02 -15.76 -17.47
CA SER A 39 7.90 -14.81 -18.16
C SER A 39 9.29 -14.66 -17.53
N LEU A 40 9.40 -14.88 -16.22
CA LEU A 40 10.59 -14.59 -15.40
C LEU A 40 11.06 -13.12 -15.50
N ASP A 41 10.20 -12.21 -15.95
CA ASP A 41 10.50 -10.79 -16.06
C ASP A 41 10.37 -10.11 -14.69
N VAL A 42 11.51 -9.96 -14.01
CA VAL A 42 11.61 -9.34 -12.68
C VAL A 42 11.20 -7.87 -12.70
N VAL A 43 11.44 -7.14 -13.79
CA VAL A 43 11.10 -5.71 -13.88
C VAL A 43 9.59 -5.55 -13.97
N LYS A 44 8.95 -6.33 -14.85
CA LYS A 44 7.48 -6.36 -14.96
C LYS A 44 6.85 -6.81 -13.65
N PHE A 45 7.39 -7.85 -13.02
CA PHE A 45 6.93 -8.36 -11.73
C PHE A 45 6.98 -7.30 -10.62
N SER A 46 8.14 -6.66 -10.44
CA SER A 46 8.33 -5.61 -9.44
C SER A 46 7.39 -4.41 -9.68
N ASN A 47 7.20 -4.02 -10.94
CA ASN A 47 6.27 -2.94 -11.28
C ASN A 47 4.81 -3.31 -10.98
N GLY A 48 4.40 -4.54 -11.27
CA GLY A 48 3.07 -5.04 -10.95
C GLY A 48 2.82 -5.10 -9.45
N LEU A 49 3.78 -5.59 -8.64
CA LEU A 49 3.66 -5.54 -7.18
C LEU A 49 3.52 -4.10 -6.66
N ARG A 50 4.31 -3.17 -7.20
CA ARG A 50 4.22 -1.75 -6.84
C ARG A 50 2.83 -1.16 -7.12
N LEU A 51 2.26 -1.47 -8.28
CA LEU A 51 0.98 -0.92 -8.72
C LEU A 51 -0.22 -1.57 -8.02
N ASN A 52 -0.15 -2.87 -7.74
CA ASN A 52 -1.30 -3.63 -7.27
C ASN A 52 -1.29 -3.84 -5.76
N ALA A 53 -0.13 -4.15 -5.16
CA ALA A 53 -0.02 -4.39 -3.73
C ALA A 53 0.32 -3.11 -2.94
N TRP A 54 1.09 -2.19 -3.54
CA TRP A 54 1.58 -1.01 -2.81
C TRP A 54 0.76 0.27 -3.01
N ALA A 55 0.13 0.44 -4.17
CA ALA A 55 -0.63 1.65 -4.49
C ALA A 55 -1.78 1.92 -3.51
N PRO A 56 -2.54 0.93 -2.99
CA PRO A 56 -3.55 1.14 -1.96
C PRO A 56 -3.02 1.94 -0.76
N LEU A 57 -1.86 1.54 -0.25
CA LEU A 57 -1.28 2.11 0.96
C LEU A 57 -0.61 3.45 0.70
N LYS A 58 -0.03 3.63 -0.49
CA LYS A 58 0.48 4.93 -0.95
C LYS A 58 -0.64 5.97 -0.99
N TYR A 59 -1.77 5.65 -1.61
CA TYR A 59 -2.88 6.59 -1.70
C TYR A 59 -3.58 6.77 -0.36
N ALA A 60 -3.65 5.72 0.46
CA ALA A 60 -4.14 5.82 1.83
C ALA A 60 -3.31 6.78 2.69
N ALA A 61 -1.98 6.70 2.61
CA ALA A 61 -1.05 7.60 3.27
C ALA A 61 -1.23 9.05 2.83
N TYR A 62 -1.36 9.32 1.53
CA TYR A 62 -1.62 10.68 1.04
C TYR A 62 -2.96 11.22 1.51
N LEU A 63 -4.01 10.39 1.47
CA LEU A 63 -5.33 10.80 1.93
C LEU A 63 -5.32 11.09 3.44
N MET A 64 -4.61 10.31 4.25
CA MET A 64 -4.43 10.57 5.68
C MET A 64 -3.90 11.96 5.95
N GLY A 65 -2.82 12.38 5.28
CA GLY A 65 -2.27 13.73 5.44
C GLY A 65 -3.28 14.84 5.12
N HIS A 66 -4.23 14.58 4.20
CA HIS A 66 -5.33 15.50 3.93
C HIS A 66 -6.42 15.45 5.00
N LEU A 67 -6.78 14.27 5.51
CA LEU A 67 -7.78 14.12 6.56
C LEU A 67 -7.32 14.78 7.86
N ASP A 68 -6.12 14.42 8.33
CA ASP A 68 -5.51 14.99 9.54
C ASP A 68 -5.27 16.51 9.36
N GLY A 69 -4.79 16.95 8.19
CA GLY A 69 -4.55 18.37 7.87
C GLY A 69 -5.79 19.22 7.64
N THR A 70 -6.97 18.60 7.49
CA THR A 70 -8.26 19.31 7.38
C THR A 70 -9.10 19.22 8.65
N TYR A 71 -8.56 18.63 9.74
CA TYR A 71 -9.29 18.32 10.97
C TYR A 71 -10.60 17.54 10.70
N ASP A 72 -10.61 16.72 9.64
CA ASP A 72 -11.75 15.88 9.32
C ASP A 72 -11.79 14.72 10.31
N ALA A 73 -12.96 14.49 10.92
CA ALA A 73 -13.17 13.39 11.85
C ALA A 73 -13.33 12.03 11.15
N ALA A 74 -13.52 12.02 9.81
CA ALA A 74 -13.71 10.80 9.05
C ALA A 74 -12.45 9.93 9.01
N SER A 75 -12.58 8.64 9.34
CA SER A 75 -11.52 7.67 9.08
C SER A 75 -11.43 7.42 7.58
N ILE A 76 -10.22 7.20 7.07
CA ILE A 76 -10.05 6.73 5.69
C ILE A 76 -10.82 5.44 5.42
N LEU A 77 -10.91 4.54 6.39
CA LEU A 77 -11.64 3.28 6.26
C LEU A 77 -13.15 3.52 6.09
N ASP A 78 -13.69 4.62 6.61
CA ASP A 78 -15.11 4.98 6.44
C ASP A 78 -15.41 5.50 5.02
N ILE A 79 -14.41 6.07 4.36
CA ILE A 79 -14.52 6.62 3.00
C ILE A 79 -14.44 5.51 1.94
N LEU A 80 -13.72 4.43 2.24
CA LEU A 80 -13.50 3.34 1.30
C LEU A 80 -14.72 2.41 1.20
N PRO A 81 -15.18 2.07 -0.03
CA PRO A 81 -16.33 1.18 -0.22
C PRO A 81 -16.02 -0.22 0.30
N ALA A 82 -17.03 -0.88 0.87
CA ALA A 82 -16.92 -2.26 1.32
C ALA A 82 -16.57 -3.18 0.15
N SER A 83 -15.51 -3.99 0.32
CA SER A 83 -15.05 -4.99 -0.64
C SER A 83 -14.11 -5.98 0.05
N LYS A 84 -13.95 -7.19 -0.54
CA LYS A 84 -12.96 -8.17 -0.04
C LYS A 84 -11.53 -7.62 -0.07
N ASP A 85 -11.22 -6.79 -1.06
CA ASP A 85 -9.90 -6.15 -1.15
C ASP A 85 -9.74 -5.09 -0.03
N LYS A 86 -10.78 -4.34 0.31
CA LYS A 86 -10.75 -3.48 1.51
C LYS A 86 -10.49 -4.31 2.77
N GLU A 87 -11.20 -5.42 2.98
CA GLU A 87 -11.01 -6.30 4.14
C GLU A 87 -9.57 -6.83 4.22
N PHE A 88 -8.99 -7.22 3.09
CA PHE A 88 -7.60 -7.65 3.01
C PHE A 88 -6.61 -6.51 3.34
N PHE A 89 -6.84 -5.31 2.81
CA PHE A 89 -5.92 -4.17 2.98
C PHE A 89 -6.12 -3.38 4.28
N GLU A 90 -7.26 -3.51 4.95
CA GLU A 90 -7.59 -2.80 6.19
C GLU A 90 -6.52 -2.90 7.30
N PRO A 91 -6.01 -4.09 7.67
CA PRO A 91 -4.95 -4.20 8.68
C PRO A 91 -3.67 -3.48 8.24
N TYR A 92 -3.35 -3.51 6.94
CA TYR A 92 -2.18 -2.85 6.38
C TYR A 92 -2.32 -1.34 6.35
N ILE A 93 -3.51 -0.84 5.96
CA ILE A 93 -3.83 0.58 5.99
C ILE A 93 -3.68 1.05 7.43
N THR A 94 -4.34 0.41 8.38
CA THR A 94 -4.29 0.80 9.80
C THR A 94 -2.86 0.86 10.35
N LYS A 95 -2.05 -0.19 10.13
CA LYS A 95 -0.64 -0.22 10.52
C LYS A 95 0.17 0.90 9.84
N SER A 96 -0.04 1.13 8.55
CA SER A 96 0.65 2.19 7.79
C SER A 96 0.36 3.57 8.39
N LEU A 97 -0.90 3.86 8.72
CA LEU A 97 -1.30 5.14 9.32
C LEU A 97 -0.63 5.34 10.69
N GLN A 98 -0.58 4.30 11.51
CA GLN A 98 0.11 4.36 12.81
C GLN A 98 1.60 4.67 12.64
N ILE A 99 2.28 3.93 11.76
CA ILE A 99 3.71 4.13 11.47
C ILE A 99 3.95 5.57 11.00
N LEU A 100 3.11 6.11 10.11
CA LEU A 100 3.27 7.47 9.60
C LEU A 100 3.06 8.54 10.68
N ARG A 101 2.15 8.31 11.64
CA ARG A 101 1.97 9.21 12.80
C ARG A 101 3.20 9.20 13.70
N GLU A 102 3.68 8.02 14.07
CA GLU A 102 4.91 7.88 14.88
C GLU A 102 6.11 8.52 14.19
N MET A 103 6.21 8.35 12.87
CA MET A 103 7.23 9.01 12.05
C MET A 103 7.10 10.54 12.10
N PHE A 104 5.89 11.08 11.95
CA PHE A 104 5.66 12.53 12.03
C PHE A 104 5.99 13.08 13.42
N GLU A 105 5.59 12.40 14.49
CA GLU A 105 5.83 12.82 15.87
C GLU A 105 7.32 12.86 16.23
N THR A 106 8.12 11.94 15.67
CA THR A 106 9.55 11.79 15.98
C THR A 106 10.48 12.46 14.96
N CYS A 107 9.96 13.08 13.90
CA CYS A 107 10.75 13.51 12.74
C CYS A 107 11.88 14.50 13.05
N ASN A 108 11.75 15.28 14.13
CA ASN A 108 12.78 16.23 14.56
C ASN A 108 14.00 15.57 15.22
N ASP A 109 13.88 14.31 15.63
CA ASP A 109 14.92 13.58 16.38
C ASP A 109 15.67 12.54 15.52
N TRP A 110 15.35 12.46 14.22
CA TRP A 110 15.91 11.46 13.32
C TRP A 110 17.40 11.69 13.05
N LYS A 111 18.21 10.64 13.23
CA LYS A 111 19.67 10.68 12.99
C LYS A 111 20.12 9.87 11.77
N ASP A 112 19.24 9.02 11.25
CA ASP A 112 19.47 8.13 10.13
C ASP A 112 18.12 7.73 9.49
N THR A 113 18.12 6.70 8.64
CA THR A 113 16.94 6.22 7.93
C THR A 113 16.19 5.11 8.65
N SER A 114 16.59 4.71 9.87
CA SER A 114 15.90 3.66 10.64
C SER A 114 14.42 3.96 10.95
N PRO A 115 13.94 5.22 11.04
CA PRO A 115 12.50 5.50 11.18
C PRO A 115 11.65 5.00 10.00
N PHE A 116 12.26 4.70 8.84
CA PHE A 116 11.57 4.12 7.69
C PHE A 116 11.51 2.57 7.73
N ASP A 117 12.25 1.91 8.63
CA ASP A 117 12.24 0.44 8.73
C ASP A 117 10.86 -0.16 8.97
N PRO A 118 9.97 0.43 9.81
CA PRO A 118 8.62 -0.09 9.98
C PRO A 118 7.81 -0.11 8.67
N LEU A 119 7.92 0.92 7.80
CA LEU A 119 7.28 0.93 6.48
C LEU A 119 7.85 -0.16 5.57
N ARG A 120 9.18 -0.37 5.63
CA ARG A 120 9.85 -1.42 4.86
C ARG A 120 9.41 -2.81 5.32
N LEU A 121 9.24 -3.02 6.62
CA LEU A 121 8.74 -4.26 7.20
C LEU A 121 7.28 -4.51 6.81
N LEU A 122 6.43 -3.48 6.87
CA LEU A 122 5.04 -3.57 6.42
C LEU A 122 4.94 -4.02 4.95
N GLY A 123 5.80 -3.49 4.08
CA GLY A 123 5.89 -3.94 2.68
C GLY A 123 6.22 -5.43 2.54
N LYS A 124 7.16 -5.91 3.35
CA LYS A 124 7.53 -7.33 3.38
C LYS A 124 6.41 -8.21 3.93
N GLU A 125 5.61 -7.72 4.88
CA GLU A 125 4.43 -8.43 5.38
C GLU A 125 3.40 -8.62 4.25
N ILE A 126 3.05 -7.55 3.54
CA ILE A 126 2.08 -7.61 2.43
C ILE A 126 2.56 -8.57 1.34
N TRP A 127 3.83 -8.48 0.96
CA TRP A 127 4.40 -9.38 -0.03
C TRP A 127 4.33 -10.84 0.43
N ARG A 128 4.65 -11.11 1.70
CA ARG A 128 4.55 -12.45 2.27
C ARG A 128 3.11 -12.98 2.22
N ASP A 129 2.14 -12.13 2.51
CA ASP A 129 0.72 -12.49 2.40
C ASP A 129 0.29 -12.72 0.95
N PHE A 130 0.98 -12.17 -0.05
CA PHE A 130 0.81 -12.58 -1.45
C PHE A 130 1.66 -13.80 -1.86
N GLY A 131 2.37 -14.43 -0.93
CA GLY A 131 3.28 -15.54 -1.22
C GLY A 131 4.60 -15.11 -1.85
N VAL A 132 5.01 -13.85 -1.71
CA VAL A 132 6.26 -13.30 -2.23
C VAL A 132 7.22 -13.02 -1.07
N HIS A 133 8.34 -13.74 -1.06
CA HIS A 133 9.43 -13.52 -0.13
C HIS A 133 10.52 -12.72 -0.82
N SER A 134 11.03 -11.69 -0.17
CA SER A 134 12.15 -10.89 -0.68
C SER A 134 13.35 -10.96 0.26
N ILE A 135 14.53 -11.13 -0.33
CA ILE A 135 15.80 -11.11 0.39
C ILE A 135 16.72 -10.11 -0.32
N GLU A 136 17.33 -9.23 0.45
CA GLU A 136 18.39 -8.37 -0.04
C GLU A 136 19.73 -9.03 0.28
N PHE A 137 20.57 -9.23 -0.74
CA PHE A 137 21.89 -9.82 -0.60
C PHE A 137 22.85 -9.16 -1.58
N ASN A 138 23.98 -8.65 -1.06
CA ASN A 138 24.99 -7.93 -1.84
C ASN A 138 24.43 -6.79 -2.71
N GLY A 139 23.52 -5.98 -2.15
CA GLY A 139 22.88 -4.85 -2.84
C GLY A 139 21.91 -5.24 -3.95
N LYS A 140 21.54 -6.53 -4.05
CA LYS A 140 20.56 -7.04 -4.99
C LYS A 140 19.33 -7.55 -4.25
N LEU A 141 18.16 -7.28 -4.81
CA LEU A 141 16.89 -7.80 -4.30
C LEU A 141 16.52 -9.08 -5.05
N TYR A 142 16.31 -10.15 -4.29
CA TYR A 142 15.89 -11.45 -4.77
C TYR A 142 14.45 -11.71 -4.36
N PHE A 143 13.67 -12.29 -5.26
CA PHE A 143 12.28 -12.67 -5.00
C PHE A 143 12.14 -14.19 -5.08
N GLN A 144 11.50 -14.76 -4.07
CA GLN A 144 11.02 -16.13 -4.07
C GLN A 144 9.49 -16.10 -4.01
N VAL A 145 8.85 -16.69 -5.02
CA VAL A 145 7.40 -16.86 -5.05
C VAL A 145 7.05 -18.25 -4.53
N ILE A 146 6.36 -18.30 -3.40
CA ILE A 146 5.88 -19.54 -2.77
C ILE A 146 4.42 -19.75 -3.19
N GLN A 147 4.04 -21.00 -3.45
CA GLN A 147 2.63 -21.34 -3.70
C GLN A 147 1.80 -21.03 -2.46
N GLN A 148 0.96 -20.00 -2.52
CA GLN A 148 -0.20 -19.89 -1.66
C GLN A 148 -1.44 -20.31 -2.45
N HIS A 149 -2.06 -21.41 -2.02
CA HIS A 149 -3.39 -21.78 -2.47
C HIS A 149 -4.38 -20.85 -1.77
N PHE A 150 -4.72 -19.72 -2.39
CA PHE A 150 -5.93 -19.02 -2.02
C PHE A 150 -7.12 -19.82 -2.53
N SER A 151 -7.71 -20.62 -1.64
CA SER A 151 -9.03 -21.19 -1.88
C SER A 151 -10.04 -20.06 -1.96
N VAL A 152 -10.40 -19.67 -3.17
CA VAL A 152 -11.60 -18.90 -3.41
C VAL A 152 -12.76 -19.86 -3.16
N SER A 153 -13.37 -19.78 -1.97
CA SER A 153 -14.66 -20.46 -1.77
C SER A 153 -15.67 -19.89 -2.78
N PRO A 154 -16.46 -20.78 -3.43
CA PRO A 154 -17.43 -20.41 -4.46
C PRO A 154 -18.51 -19.44 -3.94
#